data_AF-A0A5D2Z2E4-F1
#
_entry.id   AF-A0A5D2Z2E4-F1
#
_cell.length_a   1.000
_cell.length_b   1.000
_cell.length_c   1.000
_cell.angle_alpha   90.00
_cell.angle_beta   90.00
_cell.angle_gamma   90.00
#
_symmetry.space_group_name_H-M   'P 1'
#
loop_
_entity.id
_entity.type
_entity.pdbx_description
1 polymer ?
#
loop_
_entity_poly.entity_id
_entity_poly.type
_entity_poly.pdbx_seq_one_letter_code
_entity_poly.pdbx_strand_id
1 'polypeptide(L)'
;MEGINEKEEAQKGSSPAELGKWAEIQDTLKKRVITVDDFPWRLASQSESEPQQQQLKYVGGVDVSFSKEEPSMACGSLVVLDLLHDLRLVYQEYTCLSLDIPYIPGFLAFREVLMVDGNGLLHPRGFGLASHLGVIANIPTIGVGKNLHHVDGLTQSGVRKLLEAEENKAKGIITLRGNSGFIWGAAMRSEQGSLKPVFVSVGHRVSLETAIEIVNMTCKFRVPEPIRQADIRSREHL
;
A
#
# COMPACT_ATOMS: atom_id res chain seq x y z
N MET A 1 25.05 37.44 -22.23
CA MET A 1 24.88 36.37 -23.23
C MET A 1 25.18 35.07 -22.51
N GLU A 2 24.31 34.11 -22.27
CA GLU A 2 22.88 33.81 -22.41
C GLU A 2 22.68 32.78 -21.26
N GLY A 3 21.67 32.81 -20.40
CA GLY A 3 20.26 32.89 -20.74
C GLY A 3 19.71 31.52 -21.14
N ILE A 4 19.91 30.46 -20.35
CA ILE A 4 19.11 29.23 -20.45
C ILE A 4 18.34 29.06 -19.14
N ASN A 5 17.05 28.91 -19.35
CA ASN A 5 15.94 29.09 -18.44
C ASN A 5 15.73 27.81 -17.61
N GLU A 6 16.24 27.74 -16.38
CA GLU A 6 16.06 26.58 -15.47
C GLU A 6 14.61 26.42 -14.92
N LYS A 7 13.62 27.08 -15.54
CA LYS A 7 12.21 26.97 -15.18
C LYS A 7 11.45 25.84 -15.88
N GLU A 8 12.12 24.95 -16.62
CA GLU A 8 11.44 23.94 -17.46
C GLU A 8 11.68 22.46 -17.12
N GLU A 9 12.42 22.08 -16.07
CA GLU A 9 12.74 20.65 -15.82
C GLU A 9 12.22 20.04 -14.52
N ALA A 10 11.17 20.61 -13.92
CA ALA A 10 10.44 19.98 -12.81
C ALA A 10 8.99 19.60 -13.17
N GLN A 11 8.79 18.95 -14.31
CA GLN A 11 7.50 18.32 -14.67
C GLN A 11 7.73 17.00 -15.43
N LYS A 12 7.98 15.92 -14.69
CA LYS A 12 7.63 14.56 -15.13
C LYS A 12 6.52 14.05 -14.23
N GLY A 13 5.34 14.66 -14.39
CA GLY A 13 4.10 14.27 -13.72
C GLY A 13 3.50 13.02 -14.35
N SER A 14 2.76 12.26 -13.53
CA SER A 14 2.01 11.05 -13.90
C SER A 14 1.17 11.22 -15.17
N SER A 15 0.91 10.11 -15.86
CA SER A 15 0.21 10.13 -17.16
C SER A 15 -1.26 10.60 -17.03
N PRO A 16 -1.84 11.23 -18.07
CA PRO A 16 -3.24 11.70 -18.05
C PRO A 16 -4.27 10.60 -17.74
N ALA A 17 -3.97 9.35 -18.08
CA ALA A 17 -4.82 8.20 -17.80
C ALA A 17 -4.84 7.82 -16.31
N GLU A 18 -3.70 7.93 -15.62
CA GLU A 18 -3.60 7.68 -14.17
C GLU A 18 -4.35 8.76 -13.38
N LEU A 19 -4.25 10.02 -13.82
CA LEU A 19 -4.98 11.14 -13.24
C LEU A 19 -6.51 10.97 -13.38
N GLY A 20 -6.98 10.49 -14.54
CA GLY A 20 -8.40 10.21 -14.76
C GLY A 20 -8.96 9.12 -13.85
N LYS A 21 -8.21 8.02 -13.66
CA LYS A 21 -8.59 6.93 -12.77
C LYS A 21 -8.65 7.36 -11.31
N TRP A 22 -7.73 8.20 -10.86
CA TRP A 22 -7.75 8.67 -9.49
C TRP A 22 -8.86 9.68 -9.20
N ALA A 23 -9.23 10.51 -10.18
CA ALA A 23 -10.38 11.41 -10.08
C ALA A 23 -11.69 10.62 -9.88
N GLU A 24 -11.89 9.53 -10.61
CA GLU A 24 -13.09 8.69 -10.49
C GLU A 24 -13.22 8.02 -9.10
N ILE A 25 -12.09 7.65 -8.49
CA ILE A 25 -12.05 7.11 -7.12
C ILE A 25 -12.43 8.19 -6.10
N GLN A 26 -11.90 9.41 -6.26
CA GLN A 26 -12.28 10.54 -5.41
C GLN A 26 -13.78 10.82 -5.51
N ASP A 27 -14.34 10.83 -6.72
CA ASP A 27 -15.77 11.03 -6.96
C ASP A 27 -16.64 9.93 -6.35
N THR A 28 -16.15 8.68 -6.35
CA THR A 28 -16.86 7.56 -5.73
C THR A 28 -16.85 7.65 -4.21
N LEU A 29 -15.72 8.02 -3.60
CA LEU A 29 -15.63 8.18 -2.15
C LEU A 29 -16.37 9.42 -1.66
N LYS A 30 -16.38 10.49 -2.45
CA LYS A 30 -17.18 11.69 -2.19
C LYS A 30 -18.66 11.36 -1.97
N LYS A 31 -19.22 10.38 -2.68
CA LYS A 31 -20.61 9.92 -2.50
C LYS A 31 -20.90 9.29 -1.13
N ARG A 32 -19.86 8.89 -0.39
CA ARG A 32 -19.98 8.31 0.96
C ARG A 32 -19.83 9.34 2.07
N VAL A 33 -19.60 10.61 1.73
CA VAL A 33 -19.51 11.70 2.71
C VAL A 33 -20.89 11.91 3.33
N ILE A 34 -20.95 11.83 4.64
CA ILE A 34 -22.12 12.20 5.43
C ILE A 34 -21.99 13.70 5.71
N THR A 35 -22.95 14.49 5.23
CA THR A 35 -22.96 15.96 5.37
C THR A 35 -23.97 16.44 6.43
N VAL A 36 -24.37 15.54 7.31
CA VAL A 36 -25.31 15.78 8.41
C VAL A 36 -24.68 15.28 9.70
N ASP A 37 -25.01 15.90 10.83
CA ASP A 37 -24.54 15.43 12.13
C ASP A 37 -25.21 14.08 12.45
N ASP A 38 -24.41 13.02 12.57
CA ASP A 38 -24.84 11.68 12.98
C ASP A 38 -24.27 11.28 14.36
N PHE A 39 -23.82 12.27 15.12
CA PHE A 39 -23.14 12.10 16.41
C PHE A 39 -24.07 12.34 17.60
N PRO A 40 -23.82 11.67 18.75
CA PRO A 40 -24.64 11.82 19.96
C PRO A 40 -24.30 13.06 20.80
N TRP A 41 -23.26 13.82 20.46
CA TRP A 41 -22.76 14.98 21.23
C TRP A 41 -23.13 16.32 20.57
N ARG A 42 -23.14 17.40 21.34
CA ARG A 42 -23.49 18.76 20.88
C ARG A 42 -22.38 19.78 21.09
N LEU A 43 -22.47 20.88 20.34
CA LEU A 43 -21.63 22.06 20.54
C LEU A 43 -22.08 22.86 21.77
N ALA A 44 -21.12 23.48 22.46
CA ALA A 44 -21.35 24.30 23.65
C ALA A 44 -22.38 25.43 23.46
N SER A 45 -22.50 25.96 22.24
CA SER A 45 -23.38 27.06 21.88
C SER A 45 -24.84 26.65 21.67
N GLN A 46 -25.17 25.36 21.73
CA GLN A 46 -26.51 24.83 21.44
C GLN A 46 -27.34 24.47 22.70
N SER A 47 -27.00 24.98 23.89
CA SER A 47 -27.72 24.63 25.13
C SER A 47 -28.68 25.71 25.59
N GLU A 48 -29.97 25.41 25.63
CA GLU A 48 -30.83 25.88 26.74
C GLU A 48 -31.84 24.82 27.27
N SER A 49 -32.13 23.71 26.58
CA SER A 49 -33.32 22.92 26.95
C SER A 49 -33.15 21.47 27.43
N GLU A 50 -31.96 20.85 27.44
CA GLU A 50 -31.83 19.46 27.96
C GLU A 50 -30.55 19.20 28.79
N PRO A 51 -30.64 18.70 30.05
CA PRO A 51 -29.51 18.73 30.99
C PRO A 51 -28.50 17.56 30.89
N GLN A 52 -28.56 16.68 29.89
CA GLN A 52 -27.83 15.39 29.92
C GLN A 52 -27.06 15.01 28.65
N GLN A 53 -26.86 15.94 27.71
CA GLN A 53 -26.15 15.62 26.47
C GLN A 53 -24.62 15.83 26.61
N GLN A 54 -23.83 14.92 26.03
CA GLN A 54 -22.36 15.01 26.03
C GLN A 54 -21.91 16.20 25.17
N GLN A 55 -21.02 17.02 25.72
CA GLN A 55 -20.51 18.23 25.06
C GLN A 55 -19.15 17.96 24.41
N LEU A 56 -18.94 18.51 23.20
CA LEU A 56 -17.64 18.45 22.53
C LEU A 56 -16.60 19.28 23.30
N LYS A 57 -15.55 18.61 23.80
CA LYS A 57 -14.51 19.22 24.64
C LYS A 57 -13.20 19.49 23.91
N TYR A 58 -12.78 18.58 23.04
CA TYR A 58 -11.48 18.64 22.38
C TYR A 58 -11.64 18.55 20.86
N VAL A 59 -10.80 19.28 20.14
CA VAL A 59 -10.72 19.22 18.67
C VAL A 59 -9.29 18.93 18.26
N GLY A 60 -9.10 17.92 17.41
CA GLY A 60 -7.81 17.56 16.84
C GLY A 60 -7.60 18.22 15.47
N GLY A 61 -6.37 18.63 15.18
CA GLY A 61 -5.93 19.06 13.86
C GLY A 61 -4.74 18.22 13.40
N VAL A 62 -4.73 17.80 12.14
CA VAL A 62 -3.59 17.11 11.53
C VAL A 62 -3.19 17.85 10.26
N ASP A 63 -1.90 18.05 10.07
CA ASP A 63 -1.34 18.59 8.83
C ASP A 63 -0.13 17.77 8.38
N VAL A 64 0.14 17.76 7.08
CA VAL A 64 1.39 17.25 6.53
C VAL A 64 2.01 18.32 5.65
N SER A 65 3.18 18.79 6.08
CA SER A 65 3.95 19.81 5.38
C SER A 65 5.17 19.20 4.70
N PHE A 66 5.54 19.70 3.52
CA PHE A 66 6.72 19.26 2.78
C PHE A 66 7.82 20.30 2.87
N SER A 67 9.07 19.86 2.95
CA SER A 67 10.21 20.77 2.90
C SER A 67 10.29 21.43 1.52
N LYS A 68 10.50 22.76 1.52
CA LYS A 68 10.70 23.54 0.29
C LYS A 68 12.08 23.32 -0.31
N GLU A 69 13.05 22.92 0.51
CA GLU A 69 14.44 22.70 0.11
C GLU A 69 14.66 21.25 -0.34
N GLU A 70 13.95 20.30 0.27
CA GLU A 70 14.06 18.88 -0.04
C GLU A 70 12.65 18.27 -0.21
N PRO A 71 12.09 18.24 -1.43
CA PRO A 71 10.69 17.84 -1.67
C PRO A 71 10.34 16.38 -1.28
N SER A 72 11.34 15.54 -1.04
CA SER A 72 11.20 14.21 -0.46
C SER A 72 10.92 14.24 1.04
N MET A 73 11.29 15.31 1.76
CA MET A 73 11.05 15.40 3.19
C MET A 73 9.64 15.90 3.50
N ALA A 74 8.90 15.12 4.29
CA ALA A 74 7.57 15.47 4.80
C ALA A 74 7.57 15.46 6.33
N CYS A 75 6.78 16.35 6.93
CA CYS A 75 6.54 16.39 8.37
C CYS A 75 5.03 16.29 8.61
N GLY A 76 4.60 15.21 9.26
CA GLY A 76 3.23 15.09 9.76
C GLY A 76 3.15 15.69 11.16
N SER A 77 2.12 16.50 11.43
CA SER A 77 1.86 17.15 12.71
C SER A 77 0.43 16.84 13.16
N LEU A 78 0.26 16.53 14.45
CA LEU A 78 -1.02 16.35 15.13
C LEU A 78 -1.07 17.29 16.33
N VAL A 79 -2.17 18.02 16.48
CA VAL A 79 -2.44 18.88 17.64
C VAL A 79 -3.84 18.59 18.19
N VAL A 80 -4.05 18.82 19.47
CA VAL A 80 -5.38 18.80 20.10
C VAL A 80 -5.57 20.09 20.91
N LEU A 81 -6.69 20.76 20.67
CA LEU A 81 -7.08 22.00 21.36
C LEU A 81 -8.29 21.74 22.27
N ASP A 82 -8.35 22.44 23.39
CA ASP A 82 -9.50 22.47 24.29
C ASP A 82 -10.49 23.57 23.88
N LEU A 83 -11.69 23.18 23.48
CA LEU A 83 -12.74 24.09 23.01
C LEU A 83 -13.39 24.88 24.15
N LEU A 84 -13.37 24.37 25.38
CA LEU A 84 -14.01 25.01 26.53
C LEU A 84 -13.11 26.07 27.17
N HIS A 85 -11.83 26.05 26.84
CA HIS A 85 -10.80 26.93 27.39
C HIS A 85 -10.07 27.71 26.29
N ASP A 86 -10.81 28.36 25.40
CA ASP A 86 -10.28 29.32 24.41
C ASP A 86 -9.23 28.72 23.46
N LEU A 87 -9.47 27.50 22.96
CA LEU A 87 -8.61 26.81 22.00
C LEU A 87 -7.17 26.58 22.48
N ARG A 88 -6.98 26.41 23.80
CA ARG A 88 -5.66 26.08 24.37
C ARG A 88 -5.15 24.75 23.82
N LEU A 89 -3.89 24.73 23.39
CA LEU A 89 -3.18 23.52 22.99
C LEU A 89 -2.98 22.60 24.20
N VAL A 90 -3.54 21.40 24.13
CA VAL A 90 -3.43 20.38 25.19
C VAL A 90 -2.58 19.18 24.78
N TYR A 91 -2.36 18.98 23.46
CA TYR A 91 -1.48 17.94 22.93
C TYR A 91 -0.85 18.37 21.61
N GLN A 92 0.41 17.99 21.37
CA GLN A 92 1.06 18.10 20.07
C GLN A 92 2.06 16.96 19.85
N GLU A 93 2.15 16.48 18.62
CA GLU A 93 3.16 15.51 18.18
C GLU A 93 3.50 15.75 16.70
N TYR A 94 4.75 15.50 16.31
CA TYR A 94 5.16 15.57 14.91
C TYR A 94 6.18 14.49 14.57
N THR A 95 6.21 14.09 13.30
CA THR A 95 7.19 13.15 12.77
C THR A 95 7.67 13.57 11.39
N CYS A 96 8.99 13.51 11.17
CA CYS A 96 9.62 13.85 9.89
C CYS A 96 10.05 12.57 9.17
N LEU A 97 9.75 12.49 7.88
CA LEU A 97 9.93 11.32 7.02
C LEU A 97 10.64 11.76 5.74
N SER A 98 11.55 10.94 5.22
CA SER A 98 12.05 11.09 3.85
C SER A 98 11.27 10.15 2.92
N LEU A 99 10.76 10.68 1.82
CA LEU A 99 9.89 10.03 0.84
C LEU A 99 10.62 9.93 -0.49
N ASP A 100 10.87 8.72 -0.97
CA ASP A 100 11.65 8.47 -2.19
C ASP A 100 10.93 8.87 -3.50
N ILE A 101 9.70 9.41 -3.44
CA ILE A 101 8.86 9.76 -4.61
C ILE A 101 8.16 11.12 -4.37
N PRO A 102 8.14 12.06 -5.33
CA PRO A 102 7.65 13.42 -5.12
C PRO A 102 6.14 13.51 -4.83
N TYR A 103 5.77 14.47 -3.97
CA TYR A 103 4.41 14.78 -3.57
C TYR A 103 3.53 15.20 -4.75
N ILE A 104 2.37 14.54 -4.90
CA ILE A 104 1.29 14.98 -5.78
C ILE A 104 0.09 15.36 -4.90
N PRO A 105 -0.29 16.65 -4.85
CA PRO A 105 -1.41 17.12 -4.05
C PRO A 105 -2.71 16.31 -4.33
N GLY A 106 -3.32 15.76 -3.27
CA GLY A 106 -4.64 15.11 -3.32
C GLY A 106 -4.68 13.57 -3.29
N PHE A 107 -3.55 12.84 -3.23
CA PHE A 107 -3.52 11.38 -3.44
C PHE A 107 -2.66 10.56 -2.45
N LEU A 108 -2.43 11.06 -1.23
CA LEU A 108 -1.45 10.48 -0.29
C LEU A 108 -1.76 9.01 0.13
N ALA A 109 -3.03 8.62 0.28
CA ALA A 109 -3.41 7.28 0.75
C ALA A 109 -3.54 6.20 -0.36
N PHE A 110 -3.38 6.56 -1.64
CA PHE A 110 -3.76 5.70 -2.78
C PHE A 110 -2.57 5.08 -3.54
N ARG A 111 -1.32 5.31 -3.11
CA ARG A 111 -0.14 5.07 -3.95
C ARG A 111 0.78 3.93 -3.54
N GLU A 112 0.46 3.20 -2.47
CA GLU A 112 1.37 2.17 -1.96
C GLU A 112 0.77 0.76 -2.11
N VAL A 113 1.50 -0.10 -2.81
CA VAL A 113 1.28 -1.54 -2.81
C VAL A 113 2.33 -2.16 -1.91
N LEU A 114 1.91 -2.80 -0.82
CA LEU A 114 2.84 -3.42 0.12
C LEU A 114 3.14 -4.86 -0.28
N MET A 115 4.42 -5.16 -0.48
CA MET A 115 4.89 -6.54 -0.65
C MET A 115 5.26 -7.14 0.70
N VAL A 116 4.74 -8.34 0.96
CA VAL A 116 4.96 -9.07 2.21
C VAL A 116 5.75 -10.34 1.90
N ASP A 117 6.86 -10.58 2.63
CA ASP A 117 7.61 -11.85 2.59
C ASP A 117 6.78 -12.95 3.28
N GLY A 118 5.84 -13.50 2.53
CA GLY A 118 4.78 -14.35 3.04
C GLY A 118 3.65 -14.49 2.02
N ASN A 119 2.66 -15.30 2.33
CA ASN A 119 1.57 -15.58 1.39
C ASN A 119 0.34 -14.72 1.66
N GLY A 120 -0.45 -14.49 0.61
CA GLY A 120 -1.81 -13.98 0.69
C GLY A 120 -2.80 -15.13 0.56
N LEU A 121 -3.55 -15.17 -0.55
CA LEU A 121 -4.51 -16.26 -0.83
C LEU A 121 -3.83 -17.64 -0.90
N LEU A 122 -2.58 -17.75 -1.36
CA LEU A 122 -1.80 -19.01 -1.46
C LEU A 122 -1.40 -19.55 -0.07
N HIS A 123 -2.39 -19.89 0.74
CA HIS A 123 -2.27 -20.30 2.13
C HIS A 123 -3.31 -21.39 2.44
N PRO A 124 -3.05 -22.37 3.33
CA PRO A 124 -3.99 -23.47 3.59
C PRO A 124 -5.39 -23.05 4.00
N ARG A 125 -5.53 -21.83 4.53
CA ARG A 125 -6.82 -21.23 4.92
C ARG A 125 -7.31 -20.12 3.97
N GLY A 126 -6.67 -19.92 2.82
CA GLY A 126 -6.99 -18.81 1.91
C GLY A 126 -6.75 -17.41 2.48
N PHE A 127 -6.07 -17.30 3.61
CA PHE A 127 -5.87 -16.05 4.33
C PHE A 127 -4.51 -16.03 5.02
N GLY A 128 -3.47 -15.74 4.24
CA GLY A 128 -2.09 -15.60 4.73
C GLY A 128 -1.80 -14.19 5.26
N LEU A 129 -0.56 -13.97 5.70
CA LEU A 129 -0.11 -12.72 6.30
C LEU A 129 -0.38 -11.49 5.42
N ALA A 130 -0.14 -11.60 4.11
CA ALA A 130 -0.35 -10.48 3.19
C ALA A 130 -1.83 -10.08 3.12
N SER A 131 -2.74 -11.06 3.12
CA SER A 131 -4.19 -10.81 3.13
C SER A 131 -4.66 -10.24 4.47
N HIS A 132 -4.16 -10.80 5.57
CA HIS A 132 -4.48 -10.33 6.91
C HIS A 132 -4.10 -8.85 7.12
N LEU A 133 -2.86 -8.50 6.76
CA LEU A 133 -2.35 -7.13 6.88
C LEU A 133 -3.12 -6.16 5.96
N GLY A 134 -3.33 -6.55 4.70
CA GLY A 134 -4.00 -5.69 3.72
C GLY A 134 -5.44 -5.37 4.10
N VAL A 135 -6.20 -6.34 4.62
CA VAL A 135 -7.58 -6.11 5.07
C VAL A 135 -7.63 -5.14 6.25
N ILE A 136 -6.79 -5.34 7.27
CA ILE A 136 -6.78 -4.48 8.48
C ILE A 136 -6.38 -3.05 8.13
N ALA A 137 -5.32 -2.89 7.33
CA ALA A 137 -4.82 -1.58 6.93
C ALA A 137 -5.61 -0.95 5.75
N ASN A 138 -6.51 -1.70 5.13
CA ASN A 138 -7.26 -1.32 3.93
C ASN A 138 -6.36 -0.80 2.78
N ILE A 139 -5.18 -1.40 2.63
CA ILE A 139 -4.20 -1.07 1.57
C ILE A 139 -4.00 -2.25 0.62
N PRO A 140 -3.63 -2.01 -0.65
CA PRO A 140 -3.24 -3.09 -1.55
C PRO A 140 -2.03 -3.86 -1.04
N THR A 141 -2.11 -5.19 -1.00
CA THR A 141 -1.01 -6.05 -0.56
C THR A 141 -0.77 -7.22 -1.51
N ILE A 142 0.50 -7.57 -1.70
CA ILE A 142 0.95 -8.73 -2.47
C ILE A 142 1.75 -9.65 -1.55
N GLY A 143 1.38 -10.93 -1.52
CA GLY A 143 2.18 -11.97 -0.87
C GLY A 143 3.23 -12.51 -1.83
N VAL A 144 4.51 -12.46 -1.43
CA VAL A 144 5.63 -13.05 -2.17
C VAL A 144 6.32 -14.08 -1.28
N GLY A 145 6.04 -15.36 -1.51
CA GLY A 145 6.63 -16.49 -0.79
C GLY A 145 7.93 -16.99 -1.43
N LYS A 146 8.92 -17.32 -0.61
CA LYS A 146 10.15 -18.03 -1.06
C LYS A 146 9.94 -19.55 -1.20
N ASN A 147 8.89 -20.08 -0.59
CA ASN A 147 8.48 -21.49 -0.58
C ASN A 147 6.98 -21.60 -0.90
N LEU A 148 6.57 -22.73 -1.49
CA LEU A 148 5.18 -23.03 -1.79
C LEU A 148 4.49 -23.63 -0.56
N HIS A 149 3.31 -23.15 -0.19
CA HIS A 149 2.41 -23.91 0.70
C HIS A 149 1.68 -24.98 -0.08
N HIS A 150 1.62 -26.20 0.48
CA HIS A 150 0.81 -27.26 -0.09
C HIS A 150 -0.67 -26.96 0.15
N VAL A 151 -1.35 -26.53 -0.91
CA VAL A 151 -2.77 -26.17 -0.90
C VAL A 151 -3.43 -26.75 -2.13
N ASP A 152 -4.63 -27.32 -1.97
CA ASP A 152 -5.46 -27.74 -3.09
C ASP A 152 -4.72 -28.60 -4.14
N GLY A 153 -3.91 -29.57 -3.67
CA GLY A 153 -3.13 -30.46 -4.53
C GLY A 153 -1.85 -29.86 -5.14
N LEU A 154 -1.59 -28.57 -4.94
CA LEU A 154 -0.34 -27.94 -5.37
C LEU A 154 0.84 -28.47 -4.54
N THR A 155 1.85 -28.99 -5.22
CA THR A 155 3.08 -29.50 -4.62
C THR A 155 4.30 -28.82 -5.21
N GLN A 156 5.36 -28.71 -4.42
CA GLN A 156 6.58 -28.04 -4.89
C GLN A 156 7.23 -28.79 -6.07
N SER A 157 7.17 -30.13 -6.07
CA SER A 157 7.66 -30.96 -7.17
C SER A 157 6.81 -30.81 -8.44
N GLY A 158 5.49 -30.74 -8.31
CA GLY A 158 4.59 -30.49 -9.45
C GLY A 158 4.86 -29.14 -10.09
N VAL A 159 4.97 -28.08 -9.29
CA VAL A 159 5.26 -26.72 -9.77
C VAL A 159 6.64 -26.64 -10.45
N ARG A 160 7.67 -27.33 -9.91
CA ARG A 160 8.98 -27.37 -10.55
C ARG A 160 8.95 -28.02 -11.93
N LYS A 161 8.26 -29.16 -12.07
CA LYS A 161 8.10 -29.84 -13.36
C LYS A 161 7.40 -28.96 -14.40
N LEU A 162 6.35 -28.24 -13.98
CA LEU A 162 5.65 -27.29 -14.86
C LEU A 162 6.58 -26.15 -15.32
N LEU A 163 7.38 -25.58 -14.40
CA LEU A 163 8.36 -24.55 -14.73
C LEU A 163 9.53 -25.05 -15.61
N GLU A 164 9.84 -26.35 -15.56
CA GLU A 164 10.88 -26.98 -16.40
C GLU A 164 10.37 -27.30 -17.81
N ALA A 165 9.09 -27.63 -17.95
CA ALA A 165 8.44 -27.91 -19.22
C ALA A 165 8.09 -26.65 -20.02
N GLU A 166 8.11 -25.47 -19.40
CA GLU A 166 7.79 -24.20 -20.04
C GLU A 166 8.85 -23.83 -21.11
N GLU A 167 8.50 -23.99 -22.39
CA GLU A 167 9.39 -23.72 -23.52
C GLU A 167 9.81 -22.24 -23.63
N ASN A 168 8.97 -21.34 -23.14
CA ASN A 168 9.19 -19.90 -23.16
C ASN A 168 10.03 -19.44 -21.96
N LYS A 169 11.34 -19.70 -22.01
CA LYS A 169 12.33 -19.23 -21.01
C LYS A 169 12.30 -17.72 -20.74
N ALA A 170 11.72 -16.94 -21.66
CA ALA A 170 11.65 -15.48 -21.61
C ALA A 170 10.62 -14.92 -20.61
N LYS A 171 9.62 -15.71 -20.15
CA LYS A 171 8.62 -15.23 -19.17
C LYS A 171 8.65 -15.95 -17.83
N GLY A 172 9.02 -17.23 -17.76
CA GLY A 172 9.29 -17.93 -16.48
C GLY A 172 8.16 -17.90 -15.44
N ILE A 173 6.93 -17.60 -15.84
CA ILE A 173 5.77 -17.41 -14.96
C ILE A 173 4.73 -18.48 -15.30
N ILE A 174 4.30 -19.24 -14.29
CA ILE A 174 3.17 -20.17 -14.42
C ILE A 174 2.09 -19.86 -13.40
N THR A 175 0.84 -20.04 -13.80
CA THR A 175 -0.31 -19.88 -12.90
C THR A 175 -0.50 -21.13 -12.04
N LEU A 176 -0.75 -20.96 -10.75
CA LEU A 176 -0.92 -22.04 -9.78
C LEU A 176 -2.40 -22.36 -9.62
N ARG A 177 -2.91 -23.21 -10.50
CA ARG A 177 -4.26 -23.74 -10.45
C ARG A 177 -4.28 -25.02 -9.60
N GLY A 178 -5.09 -25.04 -8.54
CA GLY A 178 -5.26 -26.22 -7.72
C GLY A 178 -6.26 -27.22 -8.31
N ASN A 179 -6.43 -28.37 -7.64
CA ASN A 179 -7.33 -29.45 -8.07
C ASN A 179 -8.79 -29.00 -8.14
N SER A 180 -9.21 -28.05 -7.31
CA SER A 180 -10.54 -27.43 -7.37
C SER A 180 -10.78 -26.58 -8.62
N GLY A 181 -9.73 -26.29 -9.39
CA GLY A 181 -9.76 -25.34 -10.50
C GLY A 181 -9.55 -23.89 -10.09
N PHE A 182 -9.49 -23.58 -8.78
CA PHE A 182 -9.18 -22.26 -8.26
C PHE A 182 -7.71 -21.87 -8.52
N ILE A 183 -7.49 -20.60 -8.85
CA ILE A 183 -6.16 -20.04 -9.07
C ILE A 183 -5.69 -19.41 -7.76
N TRP A 184 -4.69 -20.03 -7.13
CA TRP A 184 -4.18 -19.61 -5.83
C TRP A 184 -3.09 -18.54 -5.91
N GLY A 185 -2.43 -18.43 -7.07
CA GLY A 185 -1.31 -17.51 -7.28
C GLY A 185 -0.54 -17.84 -8.55
N ALA A 186 0.72 -17.43 -8.60
CA ALA A 186 1.66 -17.74 -9.67
C ALA A 186 3.04 -18.10 -9.12
N ALA A 187 3.77 -18.96 -9.83
CA ALA A 187 5.19 -19.18 -9.59
C ALA A 187 6.00 -18.47 -10.68
N MET A 188 7.00 -17.69 -10.27
CA MET A 188 7.78 -16.83 -11.14
C MET A 188 9.28 -17.07 -10.96
N ARG A 189 9.99 -17.32 -12.06
CA ARG A 189 11.45 -17.26 -12.15
C ARG A 189 11.85 -15.84 -12.56
N SER A 190 12.19 -15.06 -11.55
CA SER A 190 12.48 -13.62 -11.63
C SER A 190 13.85 -13.25 -12.21
N GLU A 191 14.76 -14.20 -12.42
CA GLU A 191 16.12 -13.95 -12.90
C GLU A 191 16.55 -15.05 -13.90
N GLN A 192 17.19 -14.66 -15.00
CA GLN A 192 17.78 -15.60 -15.95
C GLN A 192 18.85 -16.45 -15.26
N GLY A 193 18.59 -17.75 -15.10
CA GLY A 193 19.49 -18.69 -14.42
C GLY A 193 19.10 -19.05 -12.98
N SER A 194 18.14 -18.36 -12.37
CA SER A 194 17.63 -18.76 -11.04
C SER A 194 16.75 -20.01 -11.14
N LEU A 195 17.19 -21.09 -10.48
CA LEU A 195 16.46 -22.35 -10.40
C LEU A 195 15.27 -22.31 -9.42
N LYS A 196 15.25 -21.34 -8.50
CA LYS A 196 14.27 -21.27 -7.42
C LYS A 196 13.26 -20.15 -7.68
N PRO A 197 11.98 -20.47 -7.96
CA PRO A 197 10.97 -19.46 -8.17
C PRO A 197 10.64 -18.70 -6.87
N VAL A 198 9.95 -17.58 -7.03
CA VAL A 198 9.11 -16.95 -6.01
C VAL A 198 7.65 -17.25 -6.28
N PHE A 199 6.83 -17.26 -5.24
CA PHE A 199 5.41 -17.57 -5.31
C PHE A 199 4.61 -16.30 -5.02
N VAL A 200 3.93 -15.78 -6.03
CA VAL A 200 3.14 -14.55 -5.93
C VAL A 200 1.68 -14.90 -5.68
N SER A 201 1.06 -14.22 -4.73
CA SER A 201 -0.36 -14.39 -4.43
C SER A 201 -1.01 -13.07 -4.05
N VAL A 202 -2.30 -12.95 -4.36
CA VAL A 202 -3.10 -11.77 -3.98
C VAL A 202 -3.15 -11.67 -2.46
N GLY A 203 -2.78 -10.52 -1.90
CA GLY A 203 -3.03 -10.19 -0.51
C GLY A 203 -4.41 -9.56 -0.35
N HIS A 204 -4.55 -8.30 -0.77
CA HIS A 204 -5.77 -7.50 -0.68
C HIS A 204 -5.80 -6.42 -1.77
N ARG A 205 -6.98 -6.08 -2.30
CA ARG A 205 -7.22 -4.95 -3.24
C ARG A 205 -6.28 -4.86 -4.46
N VAL A 206 -5.76 -6.00 -4.93
CA VAL A 206 -4.92 -6.12 -6.14
C VAL A 206 -5.30 -7.40 -6.88
N SER A 207 -5.32 -7.38 -8.22
CA SER A 207 -5.53 -8.61 -9.00
C SER A 207 -4.25 -9.44 -9.06
N LEU A 208 -4.37 -10.72 -9.39
CA LEU A 208 -3.18 -11.58 -9.51
C LEU A 208 -2.29 -11.13 -10.67
N GLU A 209 -2.88 -10.71 -11.78
CA GLU A 209 -2.16 -10.22 -12.97
C GLU A 209 -1.33 -8.98 -12.62
N THR A 210 -1.96 -7.99 -11.97
CA THR A 210 -1.25 -6.78 -11.51
C THR A 210 -0.18 -7.12 -10.47
N ALA A 211 -0.46 -8.05 -9.55
CA ALA A 211 0.52 -8.48 -8.56
C ALA A 211 1.77 -9.10 -9.22
N ILE A 212 1.59 -9.96 -10.22
CA ILE A 212 2.70 -10.56 -10.98
C ILE A 212 3.52 -9.49 -11.69
N GLU A 213 2.87 -8.54 -12.35
CA GLU A 213 3.53 -7.47 -13.09
C GLU A 213 4.39 -6.59 -12.17
N ILE A 214 3.84 -6.15 -11.03
CA ILE A 214 4.56 -5.33 -10.04
C ILE A 214 5.75 -6.11 -9.45
N VAL A 215 5.57 -7.38 -9.09
CA VAL A 215 6.67 -8.22 -8.57
C VAL A 215 7.74 -8.38 -9.65
N ASN A 216 7.37 -8.60 -10.91
CA ASN A 216 8.32 -8.75 -12.00
C ASN A 216 9.13 -7.47 -12.25
N MET A 217 8.47 -6.30 -12.26
CA MET A 217 9.12 -5.00 -12.45
C MET A 217 10.10 -4.63 -11.32
N THR A 218 9.90 -5.17 -10.13
CA THR A 218 10.72 -4.89 -8.94
C THR A 218 11.77 -5.96 -8.66
N CYS A 219 11.81 -7.03 -9.45
CA CYS A 219 12.82 -8.07 -9.37
C CYS A 219 14.09 -7.67 -10.15
N LYS A 220 15.08 -7.11 -9.44
CA LYS A 220 16.47 -7.00 -9.92
C LYS A 220 17.26 -8.30 -9.73
N PHE A 221 16.81 -9.13 -8.78
CA PHE A 221 17.35 -10.43 -8.40
C PHE A 221 16.19 -11.42 -8.22
N ARG A 222 16.47 -12.64 -7.73
CA ARG A 222 15.41 -13.61 -7.35
C ARG A 222 14.27 -13.00 -6.52
N VAL A 223 14.57 -12.23 -5.48
CA VAL A 223 13.55 -11.65 -4.58
C VAL A 223 13.33 -10.19 -4.97
N PRO A 224 12.08 -9.69 -5.01
CA PRO A 224 11.80 -8.29 -5.29
C PRO A 224 12.59 -7.35 -4.38
N GLU A 225 13.07 -6.25 -4.95
CA GLU A 225 13.92 -5.30 -4.26
C GLU A 225 13.33 -4.80 -2.93
N PRO A 226 12.02 -4.48 -2.81
CA PRO A 226 11.43 -4.06 -1.53
C PRO A 226 11.60 -5.13 -0.43
N ILE A 227 11.31 -6.40 -0.75
CA ILE A 227 11.44 -7.50 0.20
C ILE A 227 12.91 -7.77 0.52
N ARG A 228 13.78 -7.73 -0.49
CA ARG A 228 15.22 -7.96 -0.32
C ARG A 228 15.84 -6.92 0.62
N GLN A 229 15.49 -5.65 0.43
CA GLN A 229 15.97 -4.53 1.24
C GLN A 229 15.45 -4.59 2.69
N ALA A 230 14.22 -5.08 2.89
CA ALA A 230 13.66 -5.35 4.22
C ALA A 230 14.39 -6.52 4.92
N ASP A 231 14.63 -7.64 4.20
CA ASP A 231 15.35 -8.81 4.73
C ASP A 231 16.78 -8.45 5.16
N ILE A 232 17.52 -7.67 4.36
CA ILE A 232 18.89 -7.22 4.70
C ILE A 232 18.89 -6.37 5.97
N ARG A 233 18.10 -5.30 6.02
CA ARG A 233 18.07 -4.40 7.19
C ARG A 233 17.59 -5.11 8.45
N SER A 234 16.63 -6.04 8.33
CA SER A 234 16.17 -6.79 9.51
C SER A 234 17.27 -7.65 10.13
N ARG A 235 18.18 -8.19 9.31
CA ARG A 235 19.33 -8.99 9.77
C ARG A 235 20.46 -8.15 10.35
N GLU A 236 20.58 -6.88 9.97
CA GLU A 236 21.57 -5.95 10.55
C GLU A 236 21.24 -5.59 12.01
N HIS A 237 20.00 -5.83 12.45
CA HIS A 237 19.51 -5.53 13.79
C HIS A 237 19.39 -6.79 14.68
N LEU A 238 19.91 -7.92 14.23
CA LEU A 238 19.96 -9.21 14.96
C LEU A 238 21.42 -9.65 15.13
#